data_AF-A0A7X0PB39-F1
#
_entry.id   AF-A0A7X0PB39-F1
#
_cell.length_a   1.000
_cell.length_b   1.000
_cell.length_c   1.000
_cell.angle_alpha   90.00
_cell.angle_beta   90.00
_cell.angle_gamma   90.00
#
_symmetry.space_group_name_H-M   'P 1'
#
loop_
_entity.id
_entity.type
_entity.pdbx_description
1 polymer ?
#
loop_
_entity_poly.entity_id
_entity_poly.type
_entity_poly.pdbx_seq_one_letter_code
_entity_poly.pdbx_strand_id
1 'polypeptide(L)'
;MKKRSLSSFPVFLIITFFAAFSLKIQSANAIPSWHVDWLILELPDPKDPPTKEEIDEIVKRAQQDDWIARQQLATAFLYETWKTGKLDRGCENLKNGYYCRALAARGHEGEIHLKDLINLPATGPIPVERLARYQVDFAIKLFRDSAPTYDKDSPTCRAAVATLKKAIENELLVSNQTNSCAARRLAYHYQFGSCTPKDPQKSKELFLRSGACPVT
;
A
#
# COMPACT_ATOMS: atom_id res chain seq x y z
N MET A 1 13.27 1.19 79.48
CA MET A 1 12.15 0.46 78.84
C MET A 1 11.24 1.43 78.10
N LYS A 2 11.29 1.43 76.77
CA LYS A 2 10.17 1.80 75.87
C LYS A 2 10.55 1.38 74.45
N LYS A 3 10.07 0.20 74.04
CA LYS A 3 10.08 -0.26 72.65
C LYS A 3 8.88 0.37 71.93
N ARG A 4 9.10 1.00 70.78
CA ARG A 4 8.10 1.22 69.71
C ARG A 4 8.87 1.15 68.39
N SER A 5 8.85 -0.02 67.75
CA SER A 5 7.91 -0.41 66.69
C SER A 5 8.24 0.31 65.37
N LEU A 6 9.17 -0.30 64.62
CA LEU A 6 9.35 -0.03 63.19
C LEU A 6 8.22 -0.76 62.46
N SER A 7 7.27 0.00 61.92
CA SER A 7 6.24 -0.47 61.02
C SER A 7 6.83 -0.68 59.63
N SER A 8 6.79 -1.94 59.20
CA SER A 8 7.14 -2.44 57.87
C SER A 8 6.25 -1.80 56.80
N PHE A 9 6.84 -1.05 55.87
CA PHE A 9 6.16 -0.64 54.64
C PHE A 9 6.32 -1.74 53.58
N PRO A 10 5.23 -2.24 52.97
CA PRO A 10 5.34 -3.18 51.87
C PRO A 10 5.80 -2.44 50.60
N VAL A 11 6.91 -2.90 50.04
CA VAL A 11 7.40 -2.53 48.72
C VAL A 11 6.39 -3.00 47.68
N PHE A 12 5.56 -2.10 47.17
CA PHE A 12 4.74 -2.35 45.99
C PHE A 12 5.65 -2.33 44.76
N LEU A 13 6.01 -3.53 44.31
CA LEU A 13 6.68 -3.79 43.04
C LEU A 13 5.63 -3.63 41.91
N ILE A 14 5.51 -2.44 41.34
CA ILE A 14 4.72 -2.25 40.11
C ILE A 14 5.57 -2.74 38.94
N ILE A 15 5.36 -3.98 38.55
CA ILE A 15 5.89 -4.58 37.34
C ILE A 15 5.18 -3.92 36.16
N THR A 16 5.87 -3.01 35.47
CA THR A 16 5.45 -2.52 34.16
C THR A 16 5.49 -3.67 33.16
N PHE A 17 4.32 -4.18 32.79
CA PHE A 17 4.13 -5.12 31.68
C PHE A 17 4.40 -4.41 30.34
N PHE A 18 5.68 -4.21 30.00
CA PHE A 18 6.08 -4.03 28.61
C PHE A 18 6.14 -5.42 27.97
N ALA A 19 5.00 -5.92 27.50
CA ALA A 19 4.97 -7.08 26.64
C ALA A 19 5.61 -6.68 25.30
N ALA A 20 6.89 -7.04 25.18
CA ALA A 20 7.69 -6.93 23.98
C ALA A 20 6.99 -7.63 22.81
N PHE A 21 6.42 -6.84 21.90
CA PHE A 21 6.05 -7.31 20.57
C PHE A 21 7.36 -7.62 19.84
N SER A 22 7.84 -8.85 20.06
CA SER A 22 9.05 -9.38 19.44
C SER A 22 8.79 -9.51 17.95
N LEU A 23 9.19 -8.48 17.22
CA LEU A 23 9.24 -8.43 15.76
C LEU A 23 10.23 -9.50 15.28
N LYS A 24 9.77 -10.74 15.14
CA LYS A 24 10.52 -11.79 14.44
C LYS A 24 10.43 -11.50 12.94
N ILE A 25 11.34 -10.66 12.46
CA ILE A 25 11.66 -10.58 11.04
C ILE A 25 12.35 -11.90 10.68
N GLN A 26 11.58 -12.85 10.15
CA GLN A 26 12.11 -14.11 9.64
C GLN A 26 12.18 -14.08 8.11
N SER A 27 13.43 -13.97 7.66
CA SER A 27 14.02 -14.42 6.40
C SER A 27 13.42 -13.93 5.07
N ALA A 28 14.20 -13.05 4.43
CA ALA A 28 14.29 -12.90 2.98
C ALA A 28 14.52 -14.24 2.30
N ASN A 29 13.65 -14.59 1.35
CA ASN A 29 13.98 -15.30 0.11
C ASN A 29 12.77 -15.18 -0.84
N ALA A 30 13.06 -14.76 -2.08
CA ALA A 30 12.17 -14.25 -3.11
C ALA A 30 11.68 -12.81 -2.84
N ILE A 31 12.25 -11.84 -3.55
CA ILE A 31 11.63 -10.52 -3.76
C ILE A 31 10.73 -10.69 -4.99
N PRO A 32 9.40 -10.86 -4.86
CA PRO A 32 8.54 -11.06 -6.01
C PRO A 32 8.08 -9.70 -6.54
N SER A 33 8.21 -9.56 -7.85
CA SER A 33 7.46 -8.71 -8.77
C SER A 33 6.67 -7.51 -8.23
N TRP A 34 7.43 -6.47 -7.85
CA TRP A 34 7.09 -5.05 -7.72
C TRP A 34 5.68 -4.68 -8.21
N HIS A 35 4.77 -4.44 -7.26
CA HIS A 35 4.02 -3.19 -7.12
C HIS A 35 2.96 -3.38 -6.01
N VAL A 36 2.08 -4.37 -6.08
CA VAL A 36 1.18 -4.71 -4.95
C VAL A 36 1.81 -5.69 -3.94
N ASP A 37 2.79 -6.47 -4.40
CA ASP A 37 3.45 -7.51 -3.59
C ASP A 37 4.07 -6.94 -2.30
N TRP A 38 4.37 -5.65 -2.23
CA TRP A 38 4.91 -5.05 -1.00
C TRP A 38 3.80 -4.64 0.00
N LEU A 39 2.73 -3.98 -0.46
CA LEU A 39 1.63 -3.59 0.43
C LEU A 39 0.94 -4.82 1.02
N ILE A 40 0.79 -5.89 0.22
CA ILE A 40 0.14 -7.12 0.67
C ILE A 40 0.93 -7.87 1.76
N LEU A 41 2.27 -7.72 1.81
CA LEU A 41 3.11 -8.32 2.86
C LEU A 41 2.85 -7.72 4.24
N GLU A 42 2.18 -6.58 4.31
CA GLU A 42 1.85 -5.90 5.56
C GLU A 42 0.43 -6.21 6.04
N LEU A 43 -0.39 -6.85 5.20
CA LEU A 43 -1.65 -7.43 5.69
C LEU A 43 -1.34 -8.66 6.56
N PRO A 44 -2.00 -8.78 7.73
CA PRO A 44 -2.02 -10.03 8.47
C PRO A 44 -2.44 -11.21 7.58
N ASP A 45 -1.70 -12.33 7.64
CA ASP A 45 -2.03 -13.59 6.97
C ASP A 45 -2.22 -14.72 8.00
N PRO A 46 -3.24 -14.59 8.89
CA PRO A 46 -3.48 -15.56 9.95
C PRO A 46 -3.81 -16.94 9.38
N LYS A 47 -3.44 -17.99 10.11
CA LYS A 47 -3.73 -19.38 9.72
C LYS A 47 -5.23 -19.67 9.71
N ASP A 48 -5.96 -19.02 10.61
CA ASP A 48 -7.40 -19.18 10.77
C ASP A 48 -8.13 -18.02 10.08
N PRO A 49 -9.30 -18.28 9.46
CA PRO A 49 -10.08 -17.24 8.84
C PRO A 49 -10.63 -16.25 9.89
N PRO A 50 -10.61 -14.94 9.59
CA PRO A 50 -11.26 -13.98 10.48
C PRO A 50 -12.77 -14.21 10.51
N THR A 51 -13.36 -13.95 11.66
CA THR A 51 -14.81 -13.90 11.85
C THR A 51 -15.41 -12.71 11.11
N LYS A 52 -16.74 -12.74 10.92
CA LYS A 52 -17.45 -11.62 10.32
C LYS A 52 -17.35 -10.37 11.21
N GLU A 53 -17.46 -10.57 12.52
CA GLU A 53 -17.40 -9.51 13.53
C GLU A 53 -16.05 -8.79 13.52
N GLU A 54 -14.94 -9.52 13.35
CA GLU A 54 -13.61 -8.92 13.21
C GLU A 54 -13.48 -8.05 11.96
N ILE A 55 -14.05 -8.48 10.84
CA ILE A 55 -14.04 -7.71 9.58
C ILE A 55 -14.94 -6.48 9.67
N ASP A 56 -16.13 -6.62 10.25
CA ASP A 56 -17.06 -5.50 10.41
C ASP A 56 -16.50 -4.42 11.35
N GLU A 57 -15.75 -4.80 12.39
CA GLU A 57 -15.05 -3.84 13.25
C GLU A 57 -13.91 -3.11 12.50
N ILE A 58 -13.21 -3.77 11.57
CA ILE A 58 -12.22 -3.09 10.71
C ILE A 58 -12.90 -2.07 9.81
N VAL A 59 -14.03 -2.42 9.18
CA VAL A 59 -14.81 -1.47 8.35
C VAL A 59 -15.26 -0.27 9.18
N LYS A 60 -15.80 -0.50 10.37
CA LYS A 60 -16.22 0.56 11.28
C LYS A 60 -15.06 1.47 11.70
N ARG A 61 -13.90 0.90 12.06
CA ARG A 61 -12.69 1.67 12.36
C ARG A 61 -12.24 2.52 11.17
N ALA A 62 -12.26 1.97 9.97
CA ALA A 62 -11.90 2.72 8.76
C ALA A 62 -12.83 3.92 8.51
N GLN A 63 -14.11 3.81 8.86
CA GLN A 63 -15.06 4.93 8.83
C GLN A 63 -14.77 5.99 9.91
N GLN A 64 -14.06 5.64 10.98
CA GLN A 64 -13.70 6.51 12.12
C GLN A 64 -12.27 7.05 12.04
N ASP A 65 -11.77 7.31 10.82
CA ASP A 65 -10.42 7.82 10.55
C ASP A 65 -9.25 6.95 11.06
N ASP A 66 -9.48 5.64 11.27
CA ASP A 66 -8.40 4.71 11.51
C ASP A 66 -7.63 4.42 10.23
N TRP A 67 -6.47 5.08 10.09
CA TRP A 67 -5.64 4.98 8.90
C TRP A 67 -5.05 3.60 8.68
N ILE A 68 -4.89 2.77 9.70
CA ILE A 68 -4.43 1.39 9.53
C ILE A 68 -5.56 0.57 8.89
N ALA A 69 -6.78 0.68 9.41
CA ALA A 69 -7.94 -0.02 8.86
C ALA A 69 -8.24 0.40 7.40
N ARG A 70 -8.12 1.70 7.09
CA ARG A 70 -8.25 2.21 5.72
C ARG A 70 -7.24 1.59 4.77
N GLN A 71 -5.98 1.54 5.18
CA GLN A 71 -4.90 0.93 4.40
C GLN A 71 -5.13 -0.57 4.20
N GLN A 72 -5.65 -1.28 5.21
CA GLN A 72 -5.95 -2.69 5.11
C GLN A 72 -7.01 -2.98 4.03
N LEU A 73 -8.13 -2.25 4.06
CA LEU A 73 -9.19 -2.37 3.06
C LEU A 73 -8.72 -1.97 1.65
N ALA A 74 -7.99 -0.86 1.53
CA ALA A 74 -7.46 -0.38 0.26
C ALA A 74 -6.45 -1.35 -0.36
N THR A 75 -5.58 -1.94 0.46
CA THR A 75 -4.58 -2.93 0.01
C THR A 75 -5.26 -4.21 -0.48
N ALA A 76 -6.21 -4.75 0.29
CA ALA A 76 -6.93 -5.95 -0.11
C ALA A 76 -7.72 -5.73 -1.41
N PHE A 77 -8.40 -4.59 -1.53
CA PHE A 77 -9.09 -4.20 -2.77
C PHE A 77 -8.14 -4.10 -3.97
N LEU A 78 -7.02 -3.36 -3.83
CA LEU A 78 -6.03 -3.27 -4.89
C LEU A 78 -5.52 -4.64 -5.31
N TYR A 79 -5.11 -5.47 -4.36
CA TYR A 79 -4.56 -6.80 -4.65
C TYR A 79 -5.55 -7.71 -5.36
N GLU A 80 -6.82 -7.71 -4.94
CA GLU A 80 -7.86 -8.52 -5.58
C GLU A 80 -8.17 -8.04 -7.01
N THR A 81 -8.17 -6.73 -7.25
CA THR A 81 -8.39 -6.19 -8.62
C THR A 81 -7.24 -6.51 -9.59
N TRP A 82 -6.14 -7.06 -9.08
CA TRP A 82 -5.01 -7.49 -9.92
C TRP A 82 -5.18 -8.87 -10.56
N LYS A 83 -6.27 -9.59 -10.26
CA LYS A 83 -6.68 -10.93 -10.78
C LYS A 83 -6.89 -11.06 -12.31
N THR A 84 -6.49 -10.05 -13.08
CA THR A 84 -6.73 -9.96 -14.52
C THR A 84 -5.57 -10.57 -15.32
N GLY A 85 -5.81 -11.71 -15.98
CA GLY A 85 -4.93 -12.32 -16.99
C GLY A 85 -4.18 -13.58 -16.51
N LYS A 86 -2.98 -13.82 -17.06
CA LYS A 86 -2.07 -14.93 -16.68
C LYS A 86 -1.26 -14.68 -15.41
N LEU A 87 -1.46 -13.52 -14.76
CA LEU A 87 -0.73 -13.19 -13.54
C LEU A 87 -1.50 -13.80 -12.37
N ASP A 88 -0.83 -14.69 -11.64
CA ASP A 88 -1.35 -15.42 -10.48
C ASP A 88 -1.45 -14.50 -9.24
N ARG A 89 -2.13 -13.36 -9.38
CA ARG A 89 -2.30 -12.35 -8.33
C ARG A 89 -3.75 -12.26 -7.90
N GLY A 90 -3.95 -12.13 -6.60
CA GLY A 90 -5.27 -12.11 -5.98
C GLY A 90 -5.20 -12.75 -4.59
N CYS A 91 -6.14 -12.41 -3.71
CA CYS A 91 -6.12 -12.88 -2.32
C CYS A 91 -6.21 -14.41 -2.22
N GLU A 92 -6.66 -15.12 -3.26
CA GLU A 92 -6.71 -16.58 -3.33
C GLU A 92 -5.33 -17.25 -3.42
N ASN A 93 -4.31 -16.53 -3.91
CA ASN A 93 -2.97 -17.07 -4.15
C ASN A 93 -2.00 -16.87 -2.97
N LEU A 94 -2.47 -16.23 -1.89
CA LEU A 94 -1.72 -16.12 -0.64
C LEU A 94 -1.83 -17.42 0.16
N LYS A 95 -0.74 -17.78 0.85
CA LYS A 95 -0.63 -19.03 1.62
C LYS A 95 -1.81 -19.25 2.58
N ASN A 96 -2.17 -18.24 3.39
CA ASN A 96 -3.34 -18.29 4.26
C ASN A 96 -4.33 -17.16 3.97
N GLY A 97 -4.52 -16.76 2.70
CA GLY A 97 -5.17 -15.50 2.28
C GLY A 97 -6.61 -15.21 2.71
N TYR A 98 -7.15 -15.93 3.70
CA TYR A 98 -8.46 -15.73 4.31
C TYR A 98 -8.70 -14.28 4.70
N TYR A 99 -7.71 -13.62 5.34
CA TYR A 99 -7.86 -12.23 5.78
C TYR A 99 -7.95 -11.26 4.61
N CYS A 100 -7.06 -11.39 3.62
CA CYS A 100 -7.13 -10.62 2.38
C CYS A 100 -8.47 -10.81 1.67
N ARG A 101 -8.92 -12.07 1.51
CA ARG A 101 -10.20 -12.39 0.85
C ARG A 101 -11.40 -11.77 1.59
N ALA A 102 -11.39 -11.82 2.92
CA ALA A 102 -12.46 -11.29 3.74
C ALA A 102 -12.55 -9.75 3.64
N LEU A 103 -11.40 -9.06 3.62
CA LEU A 103 -11.35 -7.61 3.37
C LEU A 103 -11.71 -7.26 1.93
N ALA A 104 -11.22 -8.00 0.94
CA ALA A 104 -11.50 -7.76 -0.48
C ALA A 104 -12.99 -7.97 -0.82
N ALA A 105 -13.70 -8.81 -0.07
CA ALA A 105 -15.16 -8.95 -0.16
C ALA A 105 -15.91 -7.66 0.26
N ARG A 106 -15.24 -6.68 0.90
CA ARG A 106 -15.71 -5.31 1.18
C ARG A 106 -15.18 -4.34 0.10
N GLY A 107 -15.32 -4.73 -1.16
CA GLY A 107 -14.68 -4.05 -2.29
C GLY A 107 -15.10 -2.58 -2.45
N HIS A 108 -16.33 -2.24 -2.11
CA HIS A 108 -16.82 -0.86 -2.18
C HIS A 108 -16.12 0.03 -1.15
N GLU A 109 -16.02 -0.44 0.09
CA GLU A 109 -15.34 0.25 1.18
C GLU A 109 -13.84 0.38 0.90
N GLY A 110 -13.22 -0.68 0.39
CA GLY A 110 -11.81 -0.65 -0.04
C GLY A 110 -11.54 0.36 -1.15
N GLU A 111 -12.44 0.48 -2.13
CA GLU A 111 -12.32 1.48 -3.20
C GLU A 111 -12.45 2.92 -2.67
N ILE A 112 -13.42 3.18 -1.80
CA ILE A 112 -13.60 4.50 -1.17
C ILE A 112 -12.32 4.90 -0.44
N HIS A 113 -11.82 4.03 0.45
CA HIS A 113 -10.64 4.34 1.24
C HIS A 113 -9.37 4.45 0.39
N LEU A 114 -9.25 3.69 -0.69
CA LEU A 114 -8.17 3.87 -1.64
C LEU A 114 -8.19 5.26 -2.28
N LYS A 115 -9.37 5.72 -2.74
CA LYS A 115 -9.52 7.05 -3.35
C LYS A 115 -9.20 8.17 -2.39
N ASP A 116 -9.52 8.00 -1.11
CA ASP A 116 -9.12 8.95 -0.07
C ASP A 116 -7.60 8.95 0.13
N LEU A 117 -6.99 7.76 0.28
CA LEU A 117 -5.55 7.60 0.51
C LEU A 117 -4.72 8.25 -0.60
N ILE A 118 -5.01 7.97 -1.89
CA ILE A 118 -4.21 8.50 -3.01
C ILE A 118 -4.26 10.02 -3.16
N ASN A 119 -5.24 10.68 -2.52
CA ASN A 119 -5.44 12.12 -2.56
C ASN A 119 -4.92 12.84 -1.30
N LEU A 120 -4.35 12.11 -0.35
CA LEU A 120 -3.70 12.70 0.82
C LEU A 120 -2.54 13.63 0.41
N PRO A 121 -2.29 14.70 1.19
CA PRO A 121 -1.06 15.46 1.06
C PRO A 121 0.15 14.61 1.50
N ALA A 122 1.35 14.97 1.04
CA ALA A 122 2.60 14.30 1.44
C ALA A 122 2.87 14.36 2.96
N THR A 123 2.36 15.39 3.64
CA THR A 123 2.42 15.55 5.10
C THR A 123 1.28 14.84 5.83
N GLY A 124 0.57 13.96 5.13
CA GLY A 124 -0.61 13.28 5.63
C GLY A 124 -0.32 12.24 6.72
N PRO A 125 -1.36 11.51 7.13
CA PRO A 125 -1.32 10.57 8.25
C PRO A 125 -0.62 9.24 7.93
N ILE A 126 -0.19 9.03 6.67
CA ILE A 126 0.59 7.87 6.26
C ILE A 126 1.96 8.30 5.75
N PRO A 127 3.00 7.45 5.86
CA PRO A 127 4.31 7.75 5.28
C PRO A 127 4.22 8.08 3.79
N VAL A 128 4.97 9.08 3.33
CA VAL A 128 4.92 9.56 1.94
C VAL A 128 5.37 8.49 0.93
N GLU A 129 6.30 7.63 1.32
CA GLU A 129 6.75 6.45 0.56
C GLU A 129 5.57 5.53 0.25
N ARG A 130 4.71 5.34 1.26
CA ARG A 130 3.55 4.48 1.18
C ARG A 130 2.43 5.12 0.36
N LEU A 131 2.19 6.42 0.56
CA LEU A 131 1.28 7.19 -0.28
C LEU A 131 1.64 7.06 -1.76
N ALA A 132 2.93 7.25 -2.09
CA ALA A 132 3.42 7.12 -3.45
C ALA A 132 3.19 5.70 -4.01
N ARG A 133 3.35 4.67 -3.19
CA ARG A 133 3.07 3.28 -3.59
C ARG A 133 1.60 3.08 -3.96
N TYR A 134 0.66 3.51 -3.11
CA TYR A 134 -0.77 3.43 -3.43
C TYR A 134 -1.11 4.15 -4.73
N GLN A 135 -0.50 5.31 -4.96
CA GLN A 135 -0.67 6.08 -6.19
C GLN A 135 -0.16 5.31 -7.43
N VAL A 136 1.02 4.68 -7.35
CA VAL A 136 1.53 3.83 -8.44
C VAL A 136 0.58 2.66 -8.72
N ASP A 137 0.17 1.94 -7.69
CA ASP A 137 -0.64 0.72 -7.86
C ASP A 137 -2.03 1.05 -8.40
N PHE A 138 -2.64 2.14 -7.92
CA PHE A 138 -3.90 2.63 -8.45
C PHE A 138 -3.77 3.12 -9.89
N ALA A 139 -2.68 3.81 -10.24
CA ALA A 139 -2.46 4.23 -11.62
C ALA A 139 -2.30 3.04 -12.58
N ILE A 140 -1.64 1.96 -12.14
CA ILE A 140 -1.54 0.71 -12.90
C ILE A 140 -2.93 0.07 -13.08
N LYS A 141 -3.75 0.05 -12.03
CA LYS A 141 -5.14 -0.41 -12.13
C LYS A 141 -5.90 0.41 -13.18
N LEU A 142 -5.89 1.73 -13.09
CA LEU A 142 -6.55 2.63 -14.04
C LEU A 142 -6.05 2.42 -15.48
N PHE A 143 -4.75 2.21 -15.66
CA PHE A 143 -4.19 1.91 -16.98
C PHE A 143 -4.77 0.61 -17.55
N ARG A 144 -4.86 -0.46 -16.74
CA ARG A 144 -5.49 -1.72 -17.16
C ARG A 144 -6.97 -1.55 -17.46
N ASP A 145 -7.69 -0.77 -16.66
CA ASP A 145 -9.10 -0.43 -16.89
C ASP A 145 -9.29 0.41 -18.17
N SER A 146 -8.22 1.00 -18.71
CA SER A 146 -8.23 1.73 -19.99
C SER A 146 -8.00 0.81 -21.20
N ALA A 147 -7.71 -0.47 -21.00
CA ALA A 147 -7.61 -1.43 -22.08
C ALA A 147 -8.99 -1.67 -22.74
N PRO A 148 -9.04 -2.03 -24.04
CA PRO A 148 -7.89 -2.20 -24.94
C PRO A 148 -7.48 -0.89 -25.66
N THR A 149 -8.23 0.20 -25.50
CA THR A 149 -8.07 1.39 -26.36
C THR A 149 -6.94 2.30 -25.90
N TYR A 150 -6.70 2.39 -24.59
CA TYR A 150 -5.73 3.31 -23.98
C TYR A 150 -5.89 4.76 -24.47
N ASP A 151 -7.13 5.17 -24.71
CA ASP A 151 -7.47 6.50 -25.21
C ASP A 151 -6.96 7.57 -24.24
N LYS A 152 -5.96 8.34 -24.68
CA LYS A 152 -5.34 9.43 -23.92
C LYS A 152 -6.33 10.50 -23.48
N ASP A 153 -7.46 10.64 -24.19
CA ASP A 153 -8.51 11.60 -23.89
C ASP A 153 -9.64 10.98 -23.04
N SER A 154 -9.51 9.72 -22.63
CA SER A 154 -10.42 9.12 -21.66
C SER A 154 -10.15 9.66 -20.24
N PRO A 155 -11.19 9.81 -19.39
CA PRO A 155 -11.01 10.16 -17.98
C PRO A 155 -10.08 9.20 -17.23
N THR A 156 -10.17 7.90 -17.53
CA THR A 156 -9.36 6.85 -16.89
C THR A 156 -7.88 6.99 -17.19
N CYS A 157 -7.50 7.20 -18.46
CA CYS A 157 -6.10 7.44 -18.83
C CYS A 157 -5.56 8.73 -18.22
N ARG A 158 -6.33 9.82 -18.25
CA ARG A 158 -5.91 11.08 -17.60
C ARG A 158 -5.69 10.91 -16.10
N ALA A 159 -6.58 10.17 -15.43
CA ALA A 159 -6.44 9.87 -14.01
C ALA A 159 -5.19 9.01 -13.73
N ALA A 160 -4.91 7.99 -14.56
CA ALA A 160 -3.70 7.18 -14.43
C ALA A 160 -2.42 8.03 -14.54
N VAL A 161 -2.33 8.88 -15.57
CA VAL A 161 -1.17 9.75 -15.79
C VAL A 161 -1.02 10.78 -14.68
N ALA A 162 -2.12 11.41 -14.25
CA ALA A 162 -2.08 12.38 -13.15
C ALA A 162 -1.64 11.73 -11.83
N THR A 163 -2.11 10.51 -11.56
CA THR A 163 -1.74 9.76 -10.35
C THR A 163 -0.26 9.35 -10.39
N LEU A 164 0.26 8.93 -11.54
CA LEU A 164 1.71 8.68 -11.70
C LEU A 164 2.55 9.93 -11.46
N LYS A 165 2.11 11.10 -11.94
CA LYS A 165 2.82 12.37 -11.70
C LYS A 165 2.89 12.70 -10.20
N LYS A 166 1.76 12.56 -9.48
CA LYS A 166 1.74 12.72 -8.01
C LYS A 166 2.66 11.73 -7.30
N ALA A 167 2.68 10.47 -7.76
CA ALA A 167 3.57 9.46 -7.20
C ALA A 167 5.05 9.83 -7.41
N ILE A 168 5.42 10.34 -8.59
CA ILE A 168 6.78 10.84 -8.87
C ILE A 168 7.13 11.96 -7.90
N GLU A 169 6.25 12.95 -7.73
CA GLU A 169 6.46 14.07 -6.80
C GLU A 169 6.69 13.57 -5.37
N ASN A 170 5.86 12.64 -4.89
CA ASN A 170 5.97 12.07 -3.56
C ASN A 170 7.22 11.18 -3.37
N GLU A 171 7.59 10.37 -4.36
CA GLU A 171 8.84 9.58 -4.32
C GLU A 171 10.08 10.49 -4.20
N LEU A 172 10.08 11.65 -4.88
CA LEU A 172 11.19 12.61 -4.82
C LEU A 172 11.29 13.35 -3.47
N LEU A 173 10.22 13.40 -2.67
CA LEU A 173 10.26 13.95 -1.31
C LEU A 173 10.94 13.01 -0.31
N VAL A 174 11.02 11.71 -0.61
CA VAL A 174 11.66 10.71 0.24
C VAL A 174 13.18 10.93 0.22
N SER A 175 13.73 11.49 1.32
CA SER A 175 15.17 11.60 1.62
C SER A 175 16.10 11.80 0.41
N ASN A 176 15.88 12.88 -0.35
CA ASN A 176 16.72 13.29 -1.48
C ASN A 176 16.88 12.22 -2.58
N GLN A 177 15.88 11.37 -2.78
CA GLN A 177 15.88 10.47 -3.92
C GLN A 177 15.89 11.28 -5.23
N THR A 178 16.88 11.02 -6.07
CA THR A 178 16.90 11.49 -7.46
C THR A 178 16.15 10.56 -8.41
N ASN A 179 15.70 9.41 -7.88
CA ASN A 179 15.11 8.32 -8.64
C ASN A 179 13.64 8.12 -8.28
N SER A 180 12.84 7.72 -9.25
CA SER A 180 11.41 7.46 -9.11
C SER A 180 11.01 6.21 -9.91
N CYS A 181 10.33 5.27 -9.25
CA CYS A 181 9.81 4.07 -9.90
C CYS A 181 8.51 4.36 -10.63
N ALA A 182 7.74 5.34 -10.15
CA ALA A 182 6.62 5.91 -10.89
C ALA A 182 7.06 6.53 -12.22
N ALA A 183 8.26 7.15 -12.29
CA ALA A 183 8.80 7.73 -13.52
C ALA A 183 9.00 6.68 -14.61
N ARG A 184 9.47 5.47 -14.26
CA ARG A 184 9.59 4.35 -15.22
C ARG A 184 8.24 3.99 -15.84
N ARG A 185 7.19 3.93 -15.01
CA ARG A 185 5.84 3.62 -15.48
C ARG A 185 5.35 4.69 -16.44
N LEU A 186 5.51 5.96 -16.07
CA LEU A 186 5.19 7.09 -16.95
C LEU A 186 6.01 7.08 -18.25
N ALA A 187 7.27 6.65 -18.20
CA ALA A 187 8.13 6.52 -19.37
C ALA A 187 7.55 5.55 -20.41
N TYR A 188 6.97 4.43 -19.98
CA TYR A 188 6.32 3.48 -20.88
C TYR A 188 5.10 4.07 -21.60
N HIS A 189 4.29 4.86 -20.89
CA HIS A 189 3.17 5.58 -21.50
C HIS A 189 3.64 6.47 -22.66
N TYR A 190 4.69 7.27 -22.44
CA TYR A 190 5.28 8.11 -23.48
C TYR A 190 6.01 7.29 -24.57
N GLN A 191 6.61 6.15 -24.24
CA GLN A 191 7.29 5.29 -25.21
C GLN A 191 6.33 4.73 -26.26
N PHE A 192 5.18 4.23 -25.80
CA PHE A 192 4.21 3.52 -26.63
C PHE A 192 3.04 4.38 -27.07
N GLY A 193 2.88 5.58 -26.50
CA GLY A 193 1.72 6.43 -26.77
C GLY A 193 0.43 5.91 -26.11
N SER A 194 0.55 5.20 -24.98
CA SER A 194 -0.58 4.64 -24.25
C SER A 194 -0.99 5.57 -23.12
N CYS A 195 -2.22 6.10 -23.14
CA CYS A 195 -2.70 7.16 -22.24
C CYS A 195 -1.97 8.52 -22.31
N THR A 196 -0.91 8.65 -23.11
CA THR A 196 -0.23 9.92 -23.44
C THR A 196 0.10 9.94 -24.93
N PRO A 197 0.29 11.11 -25.56
CA PRO A 197 0.95 11.16 -26.87
C PRO A 197 2.32 10.47 -26.82
N LYS A 198 2.72 9.81 -27.92
CA LYS A 198 4.03 9.19 -28.01
C LYS A 198 5.11 10.28 -28.00
N ASP A 199 6.04 10.18 -27.06
CA ASP A 199 7.18 11.09 -26.90
C ASP A 199 8.42 10.31 -26.43
N PRO A 200 9.24 9.80 -27.37
CA PRO A 200 10.43 9.02 -27.03
C PRO A 200 11.47 9.83 -26.24
N GLN A 201 11.53 11.15 -26.42
CA GLN A 201 12.47 11.99 -25.70
C GLN A 201 12.05 12.13 -24.24
N LYS A 202 10.78 12.43 -23.99
CA LYS A 202 10.22 12.44 -22.63
C LYS A 202 10.34 11.08 -21.94
N SER A 203 10.08 10.00 -22.68
CA SER A 203 10.27 8.64 -22.20
C SER A 203 11.71 8.40 -21.74
N LYS A 204 12.71 8.77 -22.55
CA LYS A 204 14.13 8.67 -22.20
C LYS A 204 14.49 9.45 -20.94
N GLU A 205 14.02 10.69 -20.80
CA GLU A 205 14.22 11.50 -19.59
C GLU A 205 13.68 10.82 -18.34
N LEU A 206 12.47 10.25 -18.43
CA LEU A 206 11.82 9.57 -17.32
C LEU A 206 12.49 8.22 -16.99
N PHE A 207 12.99 7.49 -17.98
CA PHE A 207 13.78 6.28 -17.74
C PHE A 207 15.08 6.58 -17.01
N LEU A 208 15.79 7.66 -17.38
CA LEU A 208 16.99 8.10 -16.66
C LEU A 208 16.70 8.42 -15.20
N ARG A 209 15.52 8.99 -14.90
CA ARG A 209 15.02 9.22 -13.54
C ARG A 209 14.61 7.95 -12.81
N SER A 210 14.65 6.78 -13.42
CA SER A 210 14.29 5.51 -12.79
C SER A 210 15.47 4.59 -12.52
N GLY A 211 16.71 5.09 -12.66
CA GLY A 211 17.93 4.27 -12.72
C GLY A 211 18.21 3.35 -11.52
N ALA A 212 17.66 3.63 -10.33
CA ALA A 212 17.78 2.78 -9.15
C ALA A 212 16.57 1.86 -8.91
N CYS A 213 15.56 1.90 -9.78
CA CYS A 213 14.40 1.05 -9.66
C CYS A 213 14.72 -0.33 -10.25
N PRO A 214 14.59 -1.41 -9.45
CA PRO A 214 14.92 -2.76 -9.89
C PRO A 214 14.21 -3.07 -11.21
N VAL A 215 15.01 -3.43 -12.21
CA VAL A 215 14.56 -3.81 -13.56
C VAL A 215 13.64 -5.02 -13.45
N THR A 216 12.52 -4.95 -14.18
CA THR A 216 11.53 -6.03 -14.30
C THR A 216 12.03 -7.12 -15.22
#